data_AF-A0A0L0BHF2-F1
#
_entry.id   AF-A0A0L0BHF2-F1
#
_cell.length_a   1.000
_cell.length_b   1.000
_cell.length_c   1.000
_cell.angle_alpha   90.00
_cell.angle_beta   90.00
_cell.angle_gamma   90.00
#
_symmetry.space_group_name_H-M   'P 1'
#
loop_
_entity.id
_entity.type
_entity.pdbx_description
1 polymer ?
#
loop_
_entity_poly.entity_id
_entity_poly.type
_entity_poly.pdbx_seq_one_letter_code
_entity_poly.pdbx_strand_id
1 'polypeptide(L)'
;MTLTAERGRVALPSEPPSFDVREAFDEHGRALVAFALNSTRDNSIAEECVQETFVRAWRAREKYESSRASERTWLFAIARNVVIDQVRARQRRPTPVPDERLHSGMHAESEDRATDDRIVLHSGLARLSRDHREVIVAIQLQGMTYQQLEDHTGVAAATLRTRMFYGLKALRAALGEEEQP
;
A
#
# COMPACT_ATOMS: atom_id res chain seq x y z
N MET A 1 -0.92 66.51 -8.44
CA MET A 1 0.46 66.02 -8.61
C MET A 1 0.62 64.80 -7.74
N THR A 2 1.18 63.75 -8.32
CA THR A 2 0.91 62.31 -8.09
C THR A 2 1.41 61.77 -6.75
N LEU A 3 0.55 61.05 -6.03
CA LEU A 3 0.87 60.24 -4.86
C LEU A 3 1.04 58.78 -5.33
N THR A 4 2.28 58.33 -5.54
CA THR A 4 2.56 56.93 -5.91
C THR A 4 3.06 56.19 -4.67
N ALA A 5 2.14 55.50 -4.00
CA ALA A 5 2.46 54.57 -2.93
C ALA A 5 2.90 53.22 -3.54
N GLU A 6 4.20 52.94 -3.51
CA GLU A 6 4.76 51.63 -3.80
C GLU A 6 4.35 50.65 -2.67
N ARG A 7 3.28 49.90 -2.88
CA ARG A 7 2.98 48.72 -2.07
C ARG A 7 3.91 47.59 -2.49
N GLY A 8 4.91 47.32 -1.67
CA GLY A 8 5.70 46.10 -1.72
C GLY A 8 4.77 44.89 -1.70
N ARG A 9 4.78 44.11 -2.79
CA ARG A 9 4.15 42.79 -2.85
C ARG A 9 5.06 41.84 -2.08
N VAL A 10 4.72 41.57 -0.81
CA VAL A 10 5.31 40.43 -0.09
C VAL A 10 4.85 39.18 -0.83
N ALA A 11 5.78 38.52 -1.52
CA ALA A 11 5.54 37.17 -2.01
C ALA A 11 5.31 36.29 -0.78
N LEU A 12 4.08 35.77 -0.62
CA LEU A 12 3.81 34.73 0.34
C LEU A 12 4.77 33.56 0.02
N PRO A 13 5.39 32.91 1.02
CA PRO A 13 6.21 31.75 0.76
C PRO A 13 5.36 30.73 -0.01
N SER A 14 5.86 30.30 -1.17
CA SER A 14 5.25 29.23 -1.95
C SER A 14 5.03 28.05 -1.01
N GLU A 15 3.77 27.63 -0.85
CA GLU A 15 3.42 26.46 -0.05
C GLU A 15 4.34 25.30 -0.45
N PRO A 16 4.94 24.56 0.51
CA PRO A 16 5.69 23.36 0.17
C PRO A 16 4.77 22.44 -0.64
N PRO A 17 5.28 21.54 -1.51
CA PRO A 17 4.43 20.61 -2.26
C PRO A 17 3.58 19.81 -1.28
N SER A 18 2.35 20.27 -1.07
CA SER A 18 1.48 19.77 -0.04
C SER A 18 0.76 18.59 -0.63
N PHE A 19 0.86 17.44 0.02
CA PHE A 19 0.02 16.29 -0.30
C PHE A 19 -1.45 16.73 -0.37
N ASP A 20 -2.05 16.64 -1.57
CA ASP A 20 -3.47 16.89 -1.79
C ASP A 20 -4.23 15.57 -1.65
N VAL A 21 -5.04 15.48 -0.60
CA VAL A 21 -5.78 14.25 -0.28
C VAL A 21 -6.79 13.86 -1.35
N ARG A 22 -7.37 14.83 -2.08
CA ARG A 22 -8.36 14.55 -3.12
C ARG A 22 -7.67 13.97 -4.35
N GLU A 23 -6.63 14.63 -4.84
CA GLU A 23 -5.86 14.15 -5.98
C GLU A 23 -5.28 12.76 -5.71
N ALA A 24 -4.68 12.58 -4.53
CA ALA A 24 -4.17 11.29 -4.09
C ALA A 24 -5.26 10.20 -4.01
N PHE A 25 -6.48 10.55 -3.57
CA PHE A 25 -7.60 9.63 -3.51
C PHE A 25 -8.06 9.22 -4.92
N ASP A 26 -8.22 10.19 -5.81
CA ASP A 26 -8.64 9.94 -7.19
C ASP A 26 -7.61 9.06 -7.93
N GLU A 27 -6.32 9.28 -7.69
CA GLU A 27 -5.24 8.52 -8.34
C GLU A 27 -5.01 7.12 -7.71
N HIS A 28 -5.11 7.00 -6.39
CA HIS A 28 -4.63 5.80 -5.67
C HIS A 28 -5.72 5.03 -4.93
N GLY A 29 -6.90 5.61 -4.71
CA GLY A 29 -7.97 5.03 -3.89
C GLY A 29 -8.39 3.63 -4.36
N ARG A 30 -8.62 3.44 -5.66
CA ARG A 30 -9.00 2.13 -6.23
C ARG A 30 -7.94 1.04 -5.97
N ALA A 31 -6.67 1.39 -6.14
CA ALA A 31 -5.56 0.46 -5.94
C ALA A 31 -5.40 0.11 -4.44
N LEU A 32 -5.61 1.09 -3.55
CA LEU A 32 -5.59 0.88 -2.11
C LEU A 32 -6.76 0.01 -1.64
N VAL A 33 -7.95 0.16 -2.22
CA VAL A 33 -9.11 -0.71 -1.94
C VAL A 33 -8.81 -2.14 -2.36
N ALA A 34 -8.31 -2.35 -3.58
CA ALA A 34 -7.92 -3.68 -4.06
C ALA A 34 -6.84 -4.33 -3.17
N PHE A 35 -5.86 -3.54 -2.72
CA PHE A 35 -4.82 -3.99 -1.79
C PHE A 35 -5.41 -4.41 -0.43
N ALA A 36 -6.29 -3.59 0.16
CA ALA A 36 -6.91 -3.89 1.44
C ALA A 36 -7.87 -5.10 1.35
N LEU A 37 -8.59 -5.25 0.24
CA LEU A 37 -9.47 -6.40 -0.05
C LEU A 37 -8.72 -7.73 -0.01
N ASN A 38 -7.51 -7.79 -0.58
CA ASN A 38 -6.71 -9.02 -0.59
C ASN A 38 -6.41 -9.56 0.82
N SER A 39 -6.27 -8.65 1.80
CA SER A 39 -5.95 -9.00 3.18
C SER A 39 -7.19 -9.18 4.07
N THR A 40 -8.20 -8.34 3.89
CA THR A 40 -9.40 -8.29 4.75
C THR A 40 -10.49 -9.27 4.31
N ARG A 41 -10.53 -9.60 3.01
CA ARG A 41 -11.56 -10.40 2.35
C ARG A 41 -13.00 -9.91 2.60
N ASP A 42 -13.13 -8.62 2.87
CA ASP A 42 -14.38 -7.97 3.27
C ASP A 42 -14.37 -6.55 2.71
N ASN A 43 -15.31 -6.25 1.82
CA ASN A 43 -15.33 -4.97 1.10
C ASN A 43 -15.52 -3.78 2.04
N SER A 44 -16.42 -3.87 3.01
CA SER A 44 -16.67 -2.78 3.96
C SER A 44 -15.45 -2.50 4.82
N ILE A 45 -14.76 -3.54 5.31
CA ILE A 45 -13.53 -3.37 6.09
C ILE A 45 -12.38 -2.82 5.23
N ALA A 46 -12.31 -3.21 3.96
CA ALA A 46 -11.31 -2.68 3.04
C ALA A 46 -11.49 -1.18 2.81
N GLU A 47 -12.73 -0.72 2.58
CA GLU A 47 -13.05 0.70 2.43
C GLU A 47 -12.74 1.50 3.69
N GLU A 48 -13.08 0.98 4.88
CA GLU A 48 -12.70 1.59 6.16
C GLU A 48 -11.17 1.74 6.30
N CYS A 49 -10.40 0.71 5.89
CA CYS A 49 -8.94 0.77 5.93
C CYS A 49 -8.41 1.87 4.99
N VAL A 50 -8.99 2.04 3.81
CA VAL A 50 -8.60 3.10 2.87
C VAL A 50 -8.96 4.47 3.41
N GLN A 51 -10.15 4.65 3.99
CA GLN A 51 -10.53 5.90 4.63
C GLN A 51 -9.55 6.28 5.76
N GLU A 52 -9.24 5.36 6.67
CA GLU A 52 -8.27 5.58 7.74
C GLU A 52 -6.86 5.85 7.19
N THR A 53 -6.48 5.23 6.07
CA THR A 53 -5.20 5.51 5.39
C THR A 53 -5.11 6.98 4.98
N PHE A 54 -6.13 7.52 4.31
CA PHE A 54 -6.12 8.92 3.89
C PHE A 54 -6.22 9.89 5.07
N VAL A 55 -6.94 9.53 6.14
CA VAL A 55 -6.94 10.31 7.39
C VAL A 55 -5.54 10.38 8.00
N ARG A 56 -4.82 9.25 8.06
CA ARG A 56 -3.43 9.21 8.58
C ARG A 56 -2.47 9.97 7.66
N ALA A 57 -2.61 9.82 6.35
CA ALA A 57 -1.81 10.55 5.36
C ALA A 57 -2.01 12.05 5.52
N TRP A 58 -3.26 12.54 5.57
CA TRP A 58 -3.56 13.95 5.80
C TRP A 58 -2.92 14.47 7.09
N ARG A 59 -3.01 13.73 8.20
CA ARG A 59 -2.37 14.13 9.47
C ARG A 59 -0.83 14.16 9.39
N ALA A 60 -0.23 13.35 8.54
CA ALA A 60 1.22 13.23 8.37
C ALA A 60 1.77 14.02 7.17
N ARG A 61 0.93 14.74 6.42
CA ARG A 61 1.26 15.42 5.16
C ARG A 61 2.48 16.35 5.24
N GLU A 62 2.66 17.04 6.36
CA GLU A 62 3.79 17.95 6.58
C GLU A 62 5.14 17.24 6.68
N LYS A 63 5.13 15.92 6.92
CA LYS A 63 6.33 15.08 7.00
C LYS A 63 6.59 14.31 5.71
N TYR A 64 5.73 14.44 4.70
CA TYR A 64 5.94 13.78 3.43
C TYR A 64 7.01 14.53 2.64
N GLU A 65 8.03 13.79 2.21
CA GLU A 65 9.13 14.30 1.40
C GLU A 65 9.19 13.48 0.12
N SER A 66 8.83 14.09 -1.01
CA SER A 66 8.83 13.44 -2.33
C SER A 66 10.23 12.96 -2.77
N SER A 67 11.28 13.55 -2.22
CA SER A 67 12.67 13.13 -2.42
C SER A 67 13.00 11.76 -1.81
N ARG A 68 12.23 11.30 -0.82
CA ARG A 68 12.49 10.03 -0.10
C ARG A 68 11.69 8.87 -0.65
N ALA A 69 10.46 9.13 -1.10
CA ALA A 69 9.56 8.13 -1.65
C ALA A 69 8.49 8.81 -2.50
N SER A 70 8.02 8.12 -3.53
CA SER A 70 6.82 8.55 -4.26
C SER A 70 5.58 8.53 -3.34
N GLU A 71 4.60 9.34 -3.69
CA GLU A 71 3.34 9.45 -2.93
C GLU A 71 2.65 8.08 -2.81
N ARG A 72 2.57 7.36 -3.93
CA ARG A 72 2.09 5.98 -3.99
C ARG A 72 2.81 5.09 -2.95
N THR A 73 4.13 5.11 -2.92
CA THR A 73 4.90 4.27 -1.98
C THR A 73 4.58 4.62 -0.53
N TRP A 74 4.48 5.91 -0.24
CA TRP A 74 4.16 6.41 1.09
C TRP A 74 2.74 6.02 1.53
N LEU A 75 1.74 6.18 0.67
CA LEU A 75 0.35 5.79 0.95
C LEU A 75 0.20 4.29 1.19
N PHE A 76 0.83 3.45 0.37
CA PHE A 76 0.78 2.00 0.55
C PHE A 76 1.47 1.55 1.85
N ALA A 77 2.51 2.26 2.30
CA ALA A 77 3.12 2.01 3.59
C ALA A 77 2.16 2.31 4.75
N ILE A 78 1.39 3.41 4.67
CA ILE A 78 0.35 3.75 5.65
C ILE A 78 -0.76 2.70 5.62
N ALA A 79 -1.29 2.38 4.44
CA ALA A 79 -2.37 1.42 4.26
C ALA A 79 -2.03 0.04 4.81
N ARG A 80 -0.80 -0.42 4.57
CA ARG A 80 -0.29 -1.66 5.13
C ARG A 80 -0.41 -1.70 6.66
N ASN A 81 -0.03 -0.62 7.34
CA ASN A 81 -0.11 -0.55 8.79
C ASN A 81 -1.57 -0.59 9.28
N VAL A 82 -2.45 0.16 8.61
CA VAL A 82 -3.90 0.17 8.92
C VAL A 82 -4.51 -1.23 8.77
N VAL A 83 -4.23 -1.90 7.65
CA VAL A 83 -4.74 -3.25 7.37
C VAL A 83 -4.24 -4.26 8.42
N ILE A 84 -2.96 -4.21 8.78
CA ILE A 84 -2.38 -5.06 9.83
C ILE A 84 -3.08 -4.83 11.17
N ASP A 85 -3.30 -3.57 11.55
CA ASP A 85 -4.00 -3.21 12.78
C ASP A 85 -5.42 -3.78 12.80
N GLN A 86 -6.15 -3.69 11.68
CA GLN A 86 -7.50 -4.23 11.55
C GLN A 86 -7.54 -5.76 11.62
N VAL A 87 -6.69 -6.45 10.87
CA VAL A 87 -6.61 -7.93 10.91
C VAL A 87 -6.30 -8.41 12.33
N ARG A 88 -5.40 -7.73 13.05
CA ARG A 88 -5.09 -8.03 14.46
C ARG A 88 -6.25 -7.76 15.40
N ALA A 89 -7.05 -6.72 15.15
CA ALA A 89 -8.24 -6.43 15.96
C ALA A 89 -9.31 -7.52 15.78
N ARG A 90 -9.50 -8.00 14.55
CA ARG A 90 -10.45 -9.09 14.22
C ARG A 90 -10.07 -10.41 14.89
N GLN A 91 -8.79 -10.79 14.86
CA GLN A 91 -8.29 -12.01 15.50
C GLN A 91 -8.46 -12.03 17.03
N ARG A 92 -8.55 -10.86 17.68
CA ARG A 92 -8.75 -10.74 19.12
C ARG A 92 -10.21 -10.77 19.55
N ARG A 93 -11.17 -10.69 18.62
CA ARG A 93 -12.61 -10.82 18.92
C ARG A 93 -13.02 -12.29 18.77
N PRO A 94 -13.81 -12.85 19.70
CA PRO A 94 -14.41 -14.18 19.52
C PRO A 94 -15.32 -14.16 18.29
N THR A 95 -15.09 -15.07 17.35
CA THR A 95 -15.90 -15.20 16.13
C THR A 95 -17.31 -15.68 16.48
N PRO A 96 -18.40 -14.95 16.18
CA PRO A 96 -19.71 -15.56 16.06
C PRO A 96 -19.68 -16.51 14.86
N VAL A 97 -20.25 -17.71 15.04
CA VAL A 97 -20.37 -18.76 14.02
C VAL A 97 -20.87 -18.15 12.68
N PRO A 98 -20.23 -18.43 11.52
CA PRO A 98 -20.56 -17.73 10.28
C PRO A 98 -21.95 -18.12 9.76
N ASP A 99 -22.73 -17.13 9.34
CA ASP A 99 -23.79 -17.34 8.34
C ASP A 99 -23.13 -17.21 6.96
N GLU A 100 -23.27 -18.25 6.13
CA GLU A 100 -22.73 -18.32 4.78
C GLU A 100 -23.39 -17.25 3.89
N ARG A 101 -22.77 -16.08 3.80
CA ARG A 101 -23.07 -15.11 2.73
C ARG A 101 -21.80 -14.71 2.01
N LEU A 102 -21.44 -15.57 1.07
CA LEU A 102 -20.59 -15.29 -0.08
C LEU A 102 -20.94 -13.92 -0.67
N HIS A 103 -20.07 -12.93 -0.49
CA HIS A 103 -20.11 -11.71 -1.29
C HIS A 103 -19.01 -11.82 -2.35
N SER A 104 -19.37 -12.46 -3.46
CA SER A 104 -18.65 -12.33 -4.73
C SER A 104 -18.99 -10.95 -5.30
N GLY A 105 -18.14 -9.97 -5.03
CA GLY A 105 -18.19 -8.64 -5.65
C GLY A 105 -17.09 -8.51 -6.69
N MET A 106 -17.22 -9.20 -7.82
CA MET A 106 -16.41 -8.93 -9.01
C MET A 106 -16.92 -7.64 -9.66
N HIS A 107 -16.22 -6.54 -9.43
CA HIS A 107 -16.31 -5.37 -10.30
C HIS A 107 -15.17 -5.43 -11.31
N ALA A 108 -15.49 -5.95 -12.50
CA ALA A 108 -14.68 -5.86 -13.69
C ALA A 108 -14.90 -4.47 -14.29
N GLU A 109 -13.92 -3.57 -14.14
CA GLU A 109 -13.86 -2.33 -14.92
C GLU A 109 -12.46 -1.70 -14.85
N SER A 110 -11.51 -2.40 -15.50
CA SER A 110 -10.29 -1.90 -16.17
C SER A 110 -9.43 -3.13 -16.53
N GLU A 111 -10.01 -4.05 -17.29
CA GLU A 111 -9.50 -5.42 -17.39
C GLU A 111 -8.13 -5.50 -18.09
N ASP A 112 -7.85 -4.67 -19.10
CA ASP A 112 -6.62 -4.84 -19.88
C ASP A 112 -5.33 -4.49 -19.11
N ARG A 113 -5.20 -3.27 -18.56
CA ARG A 113 -3.96 -2.89 -17.84
C ARG A 113 -3.79 -3.63 -16.52
N ALA A 114 -4.89 -3.86 -15.79
CA ALA A 114 -4.83 -4.60 -14.53
C ALA A 114 -4.53 -6.09 -14.75
N THR A 115 -4.92 -6.67 -15.90
CA THR A 115 -4.56 -8.04 -16.27
C THR A 115 -3.10 -8.14 -16.71
N ASP A 116 -2.61 -7.18 -17.50
CA ASP A 116 -1.19 -7.12 -17.90
C ASP A 116 -0.27 -6.97 -16.68
N ASP A 117 -0.56 -6.03 -15.76
CA ASP A 117 0.20 -5.86 -14.52
C ASP A 117 0.16 -7.13 -13.64
N ARG A 118 -0.98 -7.83 -13.60
CA ARG A 118 -1.10 -9.11 -12.89
C ARG A 118 -0.25 -10.21 -13.54
N ILE A 119 -0.23 -10.31 -14.86
CA ILE A 119 0.58 -11.31 -15.60
C ILE A 119 2.07 -11.03 -15.39
N VAL A 120 2.48 -9.76 -15.48
CA VAL A 120 3.85 -9.32 -15.23
C VAL A 120 4.26 -9.60 -13.79
N LEU A 121 3.41 -9.31 -12.80
CA LEU A 121 3.68 -9.63 -11.41
C LEU A 121 3.76 -11.15 -11.16
N HIS A 122 2.83 -11.94 -11.71
CA HIS A 122 2.83 -13.40 -11.54
C HIS A 122 4.08 -14.03 -12.17
N SER A 123 4.47 -13.59 -13.36
CA SER A 123 5.68 -14.06 -14.03
C SER A 123 6.95 -13.62 -13.30
N GLY A 124 7.00 -12.40 -12.79
CA GLY A 124 8.07 -11.91 -11.92
C GLY A 124 8.21 -12.79 -10.66
N LEU A 125 7.11 -12.97 -9.91
CA LEU A 125 7.06 -13.82 -8.72
C LEU A 125 7.48 -15.27 -9.02
N ALA A 126 7.10 -15.80 -10.18
CA ALA A 126 7.44 -17.16 -10.61
C ALA A 126 8.96 -17.38 -10.79
N ARG A 127 9.73 -16.32 -11.01
CA ARG A 127 11.20 -16.36 -11.15
C ARG A 127 11.95 -16.32 -9.82
N LEU A 128 11.27 -16.02 -8.71
CA LEU A 128 11.88 -16.00 -7.39
C LEU A 128 12.02 -17.41 -6.81
N SER A 129 13.00 -17.59 -5.92
CA SER A 129 13.07 -18.77 -5.06
C SER A 129 11.79 -18.90 -4.23
N ARG A 130 11.47 -20.15 -3.84
CA ARG A 130 10.28 -20.44 -3.04
C ARG A 130 10.23 -19.59 -1.77
N ASP A 131 11.33 -19.52 -1.03
CA ASP A 131 11.44 -18.79 0.23
C ASP A 131 11.22 -17.27 0.08
N HIS A 132 11.72 -16.67 -1.02
CA HIS A 132 11.49 -15.26 -1.30
C HIS A 132 10.06 -15.00 -1.74
N ARG A 133 9.50 -15.87 -2.58
CA ARG A 133 8.11 -15.75 -3.05
C ARG A 133 7.12 -15.91 -1.90
N GLU A 134 7.34 -16.89 -1.02
CA GLU A 134 6.48 -17.17 0.13
C GLU A 134 6.36 -15.95 1.03
N VAL A 135 7.49 -15.34 1.41
CA VAL A 135 7.45 -14.15 2.27
C VAL A 135 6.80 -12.98 1.57
N ILE A 136 7.07 -12.72 0.28
CA ILE A 136 6.42 -11.61 -0.44
C ILE A 136 4.92 -11.83 -0.54
N VAL A 137 4.47 -13.03 -0.92
CA VAL A 137 3.04 -13.34 -1.05
C VAL A 137 2.35 -13.21 0.30
N ALA A 138 2.89 -13.83 1.35
CA ALA A 138 2.29 -13.79 2.68
C ALA A 138 2.19 -12.34 3.21
N ILE A 139 3.26 -11.57 3.08
CA ILE A 139 3.37 -10.24 3.68
C ILE A 139 2.65 -9.19 2.82
N GLN A 140 2.79 -9.21 1.49
CA GLN A 140 2.25 -8.17 0.60
C GLN A 140 0.87 -8.51 0.02
N LEU A 141 0.59 -9.78 -0.28
CA LEU A 141 -0.69 -10.17 -0.87
C LEU A 141 -1.68 -10.66 0.18
N GLN A 142 -1.23 -11.41 1.18
CA GLN A 142 -2.11 -11.97 2.22
C GLN A 142 -2.20 -11.11 3.48
N GLY A 143 -1.46 -10.01 3.55
CA GLY A 143 -1.49 -9.06 4.67
C GLY A 143 -0.97 -9.63 5.99
N MET A 144 -0.25 -10.75 5.97
CA MET A 144 0.35 -11.31 7.18
C MET A 144 1.42 -10.37 7.74
N THR A 145 1.57 -10.42 9.06
CA THR A 145 2.73 -9.85 9.74
C THR A 145 3.88 -10.86 9.75
N TYR A 146 5.11 -10.37 9.92
CA TYR A 146 6.27 -11.24 10.09
C TYR A 146 6.12 -12.21 11.27
N GLN A 147 5.44 -11.79 12.34
CA GLN A 147 5.17 -12.65 13.49
C GLN A 147 4.21 -13.78 13.13
N GLN A 148 3.09 -13.48 12.47
CA GLN A 148 2.13 -14.51 12.05
C GLN A 148 2.74 -15.50 11.06
N LEU A 149 3.61 -15.03 10.17
CA LEU A 149 4.33 -15.90 9.24
C LEU A 149 5.37 -16.76 9.96
N GLU A 150 6.07 -16.21 10.96
CA GLU A 150 6.94 -16.97 11.86
C GLU A 150 6.15 -18.06 12.59
N ASP A 151 5.00 -17.71 13.18
CA ASP A 151 4.14 -18.67 13.88
C ASP A 151 3.65 -19.79 12.94
N HIS A 152 3.42 -19.48 11.66
CA HIS A 152 2.95 -20.44 10.64
C HIS A 152 4.07 -21.33 10.07
N THR A 153 5.28 -20.78 9.89
CA THR A 153 6.39 -21.46 9.18
C THR A 153 7.50 -21.97 10.10
N GLY A 154 7.54 -21.50 11.35
CA GLY A 154 8.65 -21.71 12.28
C GLY A 154 9.92 -20.91 11.95
N VAL A 155 9.90 -20.05 10.92
CA VAL A 155 11.06 -19.26 10.51
C VAL A 155 11.06 -17.92 11.23
N ALA A 156 12.15 -17.62 11.94
CA ALA A 156 12.29 -16.39 12.72
C ALA A 156 11.98 -15.11 11.89
N ALA A 157 11.25 -14.16 12.46
CA ALA A 157 10.86 -12.91 11.80
C ALA A 157 12.07 -12.09 11.32
N ALA A 158 13.22 -12.18 11.97
CA ALA A 158 14.46 -11.55 11.50
C ALA A 158 14.88 -12.13 10.13
N THR A 159 14.86 -13.46 9.99
CA THR A 159 15.16 -14.15 8.73
C THR A 159 14.12 -13.82 7.66
N LEU A 160 12.84 -13.77 8.02
CA LEU A 160 11.77 -13.38 7.09
C LEU A 160 11.95 -11.96 6.56
N ARG A 161 12.38 -10.99 7.38
CA ARG A 161 12.70 -9.62 6.93
C ARG A 161 13.85 -9.60 5.92
N THR A 162 14.91 -10.37 6.18
CA THR A 162 16.05 -10.49 5.26
C THR A 162 15.63 -11.15 3.94
N ARG A 163 14.83 -12.22 4.00
CA ARG A 163 14.24 -12.86 2.80
C ARG A 163 13.35 -11.91 2.02
N MET A 164 12.57 -11.07 2.71
CA MET A 164 11.73 -10.06 2.07
C MET A 164 12.57 -9.02 1.33
N PHE A 165 13.64 -8.53 1.96
CA PHE A 165 14.54 -7.55 1.35
C PHE A 165 15.18 -8.09 0.06
N TYR A 166 15.81 -9.27 0.12
CA TYR A 166 16.43 -9.87 -1.06
C TYR A 166 15.40 -10.35 -2.09
N GLY A 167 14.23 -10.80 -1.63
CA GLY A 167 13.11 -11.17 -2.50
C GLY A 167 12.61 -9.99 -3.31
N LEU A 168 12.37 -8.82 -2.70
CA LEU A 168 11.97 -7.61 -3.42
C LEU A 168 13.05 -7.13 -4.40
N LYS A 169 14.34 -7.22 -4.02
CA LYS A 169 15.44 -6.92 -4.93
C LYS A 169 15.44 -7.85 -6.15
N ALA A 170 15.28 -9.15 -5.93
CA ALA A 170 15.19 -10.14 -7.00
C ALA A 170 13.94 -9.95 -7.88
N LEU A 171 12.81 -9.56 -7.27
CA LEU A 171 11.58 -9.26 -8.01
C LEU A 171 11.76 -8.05 -8.92
N ARG A 172 12.37 -6.95 -8.43
CA ARG A 172 12.67 -5.79 -9.26
C ARG A 172 13.54 -6.14 -10.48
N ALA A 173 14.59 -6.92 -10.26
CA ALA A 173 15.44 -7.43 -11.35
C ALA A 173 14.65 -8.31 -12.34
N ALA A 174 13.76 -9.16 -11.84
CA ALA A 174 12.91 -10.01 -12.67
C ALA A 174 11.86 -9.23 -13.49
N LEU A 175 11.46 -8.04 -13.03
CA LEU A 175 10.52 -7.15 -13.72
C LEU A 175 11.19 -6.21 -14.72
N GLY A 176 12.53 -6.20 -14.81
CA GLY A 176 13.27 -5.35 -15.75
C GLY A 176 13.38 -3.89 -15.33
N GLU A 177 13.05 -3.55 -14.08
CA GLU A 177 13.20 -2.21 -13.49
C GLU A 177 14.64 -1.93 -13.01
N GLU A 178 15.64 -2.60 -13.57
CA GLU A 178 17.04 -2.21 -13.38
C GLU A 178 17.35 -1.07 -14.35
N GLU A 179 17.35 0.14 -13.79
CA GLU A 179 17.93 1.33 -14.39
C GLU A 179 19.34 0.98 -14.91
N GLN A 180 19.49 1.03 -16.23
CA GLN A 180 20.80 0.98 -16.86
C GLN A 180 21.63 2.14 -16.31
N PRO A 181 22.91 1.92 -15.97
CA PRO A 181 23.77 2.91 -15.34
C PRO A 181 23.98 4.17 -16.19
#